data_AF-A0A5D3BAP6-F1
#
_entry.id   AF-A0A5D3BAP6-F1
#
_cell.length_a   1.000
_cell.length_b   1.000
_cell.length_c   1.000
_cell.angle_alpha   90.00
_cell.angle_beta   90.00
_cell.angle_gamma   90.00
#
_symmetry.space_group_name_H-M   'P 1'
#
loop_
_entity.id
_entity.type
_entity.pdbx_description
1 polymer ?
#
loop_
_entity_poly.entity_id
_entity_poly.type
_entity_poly.pdbx_seq_one_letter_code
_entity_poly.pdbx_strand_id
1 'polypeptide(L)'
;MAEVVEMDDVCEVGELSEIFQWKGEVPSGLPDWKEEEKQHLGEELSDVLLYLVRLADICGIDLDKAVLRKLELNGKKYPVKLCKGSSRKHRNLLQRRLQ
;
A
#
# COMPACT_ATOMS: atom_id res chain seq x y z
N MET A 1 -14.10 11.25 23.20
CA MET A 1 -12.73 11.64 22.78
C MET A 1 -12.37 10.87 21.51
N ALA A 2 -13.13 11.09 20.43
CA ALA A 2 -12.91 10.48 19.12
C ALA A 2 -13.12 11.61 18.11
N GLU A 3 -12.11 12.48 17.96
CA GLU A 3 -12.26 13.66 17.10
C GLU A 3 -10.97 14.09 16.40
N VAL A 4 -9.87 13.32 16.46
CA VAL A 4 -8.59 13.79 15.91
C VAL A 4 -7.75 12.72 15.21
N VAL A 5 -8.28 11.51 15.02
CA VAL A 5 -7.46 10.42 14.45
C VAL A 5 -7.44 10.56 12.93
N GLU A 6 -8.60 10.66 12.27
CA GLU A 6 -8.74 10.57 10.79
C GLU A 6 -7.91 11.54 9.91
N MET A 7 -7.38 12.65 10.44
CA MET A 7 -6.69 13.65 9.59
C MET A 7 -5.19 13.41 9.43
N ASP A 8 -4.56 12.65 10.32
CA ASP A 8 -3.10 12.40 10.33
C ASP A 8 -2.70 11.48 9.17
N ASP A 9 -3.35 10.31 9.02
CA ASP A 9 -3.03 9.30 7.99
C ASP A 9 -3.09 9.86 6.57
N VAL A 10 -4.10 10.70 6.31
CA VAL A 10 -4.33 11.26 4.97
C VAL A 10 -3.22 12.25 4.64
N CYS A 11 -2.65 12.91 5.64
CA CYS A 11 -1.48 13.78 5.49
C CYS A 11 -0.23 12.95 5.17
N GLU A 12 0.08 11.93 5.97
CA GLU A 12 1.25 11.06 5.79
C GLU A 12 1.22 10.33 4.44
N VAL A 13 0.06 9.82 4.02
CA VAL A 13 -0.10 9.20 2.69
C VAL A 13 0.06 10.25 1.58
N GLY A 14 -0.30 11.51 1.85
CA GLY A 14 -0.05 12.65 0.98
C GLY A 14 1.44 12.93 0.80
N GLU A 15 2.18 13.06 1.91
CA GLU A 15 3.63 13.29 1.93
C GLU A 15 4.38 12.15 1.23
N LEU A 16 4.02 10.89 1.52
CA LEU A 16 4.51 9.72 0.80
C LEU A 16 4.23 9.81 -0.71
N SER A 17 3.04 10.30 -1.11
CA SER A 17 2.68 10.44 -2.53
C SER A 17 3.48 11.55 -3.22
N GLU A 18 3.82 12.63 -2.52
CA GLU A 18 4.61 13.75 -3.04
C GLU A 18 6.02 13.30 -3.45
N ILE A 19 6.63 12.37 -2.72
CA ILE A 19 7.94 11.78 -3.05
C ILE A 19 7.94 11.23 -4.49
N PHE A 20 6.84 10.63 -4.93
CA PHE A 20 6.73 10.00 -6.25
C PHE A 20 6.15 10.91 -7.34
N GLN A 21 5.53 12.04 -6.98
CA GLN A 21 4.72 12.86 -7.88
C GLN A 21 5.47 13.30 -9.16
N TRP A 22 6.80 13.49 -9.06
CA TRP A 22 7.64 13.95 -10.17
C TRP A 22 8.68 12.93 -10.65
N LYS A 23 8.64 11.70 -10.15
CA LYS A 23 9.67 10.67 -10.41
C LYS A 23 9.40 9.80 -11.64
N GLY A 24 8.24 9.92 -12.30
CA GLY A 24 7.89 9.14 -13.48
C GLY A 24 7.78 7.64 -13.18
N GLU A 25 8.23 6.77 -14.10
CA GLU A 25 8.31 5.34 -13.83
C GLU A 25 9.49 5.04 -12.90
N VAL A 26 9.20 4.62 -11.67
CA VAL A 26 10.22 4.29 -10.67
C VAL A 26 10.58 2.80 -10.76
N PRO A 27 11.83 2.46 -11.13
CA PRO A 27 12.27 1.07 -11.20
C PRO A 27 12.38 0.43 -9.81
N SER A 28 12.15 -0.89 -9.75
CA SER A 28 12.30 -1.66 -8.51
C SER A 28 13.71 -1.54 -7.95
N GLY A 29 13.82 -1.35 -6.64
CA GLY A 29 15.12 -1.24 -5.95
C GLY A 29 15.74 0.16 -5.98
N LEU A 30 15.07 1.15 -6.60
CA LEU A 30 15.44 2.57 -6.54
C LEU A 30 16.95 2.84 -6.86
N PRO A 31 17.51 2.29 -7.96
CA PRO A 31 18.93 2.41 -8.28
C PRO A 31 19.41 3.85 -8.47
N ASP A 32 18.56 4.75 -8.96
CA ASP A 32 18.90 6.15 -9.25
C ASP A 32 18.62 7.10 -8.07
N TRP A 33 18.22 6.56 -6.91
CA TRP A 33 17.90 7.34 -5.73
C TRP A 33 19.11 7.46 -4.83
N LYS A 34 19.30 8.66 -4.29
CA LYS A 34 20.30 8.91 -3.25
C LYS A 34 19.88 8.27 -1.94
N GLU A 35 20.84 8.02 -1.06
CA GLU A 35 20.56 7.39 0.23
C GLU A 35 19.64 8.27 1.10
N GLU A 36 19.78 9.60 1.02
CA GLU A 36 18.90 10.52 1.75
C GLU A 36 17.44 10.44 1.24
N GLU A 37 17.23 10.21 -0.06
CA GLU A 37 15.89 10.04 -0.63
C GLU A 37 15.27 8.71 -0.20
N LYS A 38 16.07 7.65 -0.10
CA LYS A 38 15.62 6.35 0.39
C LYS A 38 15.31 6.39 1.89
N GLN A 39 16.10 7.14 2.65
CA GLN A 39 15.86 7.34 4.07
C GLN A 39 14.54 8.08 4.29
N HIS A 40 14.33 9.20 3.60
CA HIS A 40 13.09 9.97 3.70
C HIS A 40 11.87 9.13 3.27
N LEU A 41 11.98 8.37 2.17
CA LEU A 41 10.93 7.41 1.80
C LEU A 41 10.64 6.38 2.91
N GLY A 42 11.68 5.92 3.61
CA GLY A 42 11.55 5.00 4.73
C GLY A 42 10.85 5.61 5.94
N GLU A 43 11.07 6.90 6.20
CA GLU A 43 10.41 7.68 7.25
C GLU A 43 8.90 7.77 6.95
N GLU A 44 8.52 8.27 5.77
CA GLU A 44 7.09 8.38 5.38
C GLU A 44 6.36 7.02 5.37
N LEU A 45 7.03 5.95 4.90
CA LEU A 45 6.47 4.60 4.96
C LEU A 45 6.26 4.12 6.40
N SER A 46 7.13 4.52 7.31
CA SER A 46 7.04 4.16 8.73
C SER A 46 5.92 4.93 9.42
N ASP A 47 5.72 6.20 9.09
CA ASP A 47 4.67 7.04 9.68
C ASP A 47 3.27 6.53 9.29
N VAL A 48 3.07 6.21 8.01
CA VAL A 48 1.83 5.54 7.54
C VAL A 48 1.60 4.21 8.27
N LEU A 49 2.64 3.38 8.42
CA LEU A 49 2.50 2.09 9.11
C LEU A 49 2.15 2.28 10.59
N LEU A 50 2.84 3.19 11.28
CA LEU A 50 2.64 3.46 12.70
C LEU A 50 1.21 3.93 12.97
N TYR A 51 0.73 4.84 12.13
CA TYR A 51 -0.64 5.30 12.21
C TYR A 51 -1.63 4.15 11.96
N LEU A 52 -1.43 3.30 10.94
CA LEU A 52 -2.31 2.15 10.67
C LEU A 52 -2.39 1.18 11.86
N VAL A 53 -1.27 0.90 12.51
CA VAL A 53 -1.22 0.05 13.71
C VAL A 53 -2.02 0.69 14.84
N ARG A 54 -1.83 1.99 15.08
CA ARG A 54 -2.54 2.75 16.11
C ARG A 54 -4.04 2.81 15.83
N LEU A 55 -4.44 3.02 14.57
CA LEU A 55 -5.84 3.04 14.14
C LEU A 55 -6.48 1.67 14.37
N ALA A 56 -5.80 0.58 14.03
CA ALA A 56 -6.30 -0.77 14.28
C ALA A 56 -6.56 -1.01 15.78
N ASP A 57 -5.64 -0.57 16.64
CA ASP A 57 -5.80 -0.67 18.10
C ASP A 57 -7.02 0.14 18.59
N ILE A 58 -7.15 1.40 18.16
CA ILE A 58 -8.29 2.27 18.51
C ILE A 58 -9.62 1.68 18.03
N CYS A 59 -9.65 1.08 16.84
CA CYS A 59 -10.84 0.45 16.28
C CYS A 59 -11.10 -0.97 16.82
N GLY A 60 -10.22 -1.52 17.65
CA GLY A 60 -10.33 -2.90 18.15
C GLY A 60 -10.21 -3.96 17.05
N ILE A 61 -9.48 -3.65 15.98
CA ILE A 61 -9.24 -4.56 14.85
C ILE A 61 -7.96 -5.36 15.11
N ASP A 62 -8.07 -6.68 15.07
CA ASP A 62 -6.91 -7.58 15.02
C ASP A 62 -6.27 -7.49 13.63
N LEU A 63 -5.27 -6.62 13.51
CA LEU A 63 -4.61 -6.31 12.25
C LEU A 63 -3.91 -7.54 11.66
N ASP A 64 -3.30 -8.38 12.50
CA ASP A 64 -2.62 -9.61 12.07
C ASP A 64 -3.59 -10.56 11.36
N LYS A 65 -4.74 -10.83 11.98
CA LYS A 65 -5.80 -11.66 11.36
C LYS A 65 -6.35 -11.01 10.10
N ALA A 66 -6.53 -9.68 10.10
CA ALA A 66 -7.04 -8.95 8.94
C ALA A 66 -6.09 -9.05 7.74
N VAL A 67 -4.78 -8.90 7.95
CA VAL A 67 -3.74 -9.02 6.93
C VAL A 67 -3.69 -10.45 6.39
N LEU A 68 -3.68 -11.47 7.24
CA LEU A 68 -3.66 -12.88 6.81
C LEU A 68 -4.88 -13.23 5.96
N ARG A 69 -6.08 -12.82 6.38
CA ARG A 69 -7.31 -12.99 5.60
C ARG A 69 -7.21 -12.28 4.25
N LYS A 70 -6.65 -11.07 4.21
CA LYS A 70 -6.50 -10.30 2.98
C LYS A 70 -5.50 -10.95 2.01
N LEU A 71 -4.40 -11.51 2.52
CA LEU A 71 -3.43 -12.27 1.72
C LEU A 71 -4.07 -13.52 1.08
N GLU A 72 -4.86 -14.28 1.83
CA GLU A 72 -5.58 -15.45 1.31
C GLU A 72 -6.55 -15.06 0.18
N LEU A 73 -7.33 -13.98 0.39
CA LEU A 73 -8.25 -13.44 -0.61
C LEU A 73 -7.50 -12.94 -1.85
N ASN A 74 -6.37 -12.27 -1.67
CA ASN A 74 -5.54 -11.80 -2.78
C ASN A 74 -4.95 -12.98 -3.56
N GLY A 75 -4.54 -14.07 -2.92
CA GLY A 75 -4.08 -15.29 -3.59
C GLY A 75 -5.17 -15.95 -4.45
N LYS A 76 -6.43 -15.91 -4.00
CA LYS A 76 -7.59 -16.36 -4.79
C LYS A 76 -7.89 -15.41 -5.96
N LYS A 77 -7.76 -14.09 -5.73
CA LYS A 77 -8.02 -13.05 -6.73
C LYS A 77 -6.93 -12.95 -7.81
N TYR A 78 -5.68 -13.21 -7.45
CA TYR A 78 -4.50 -13.16 -8.32
C TYR A 78 -3.72 -14.48 -8.25
N PRO A 79 -4.20 -15.54 -8.92
CA PRO A 79 -3.49 -16.81 -8.98
C PRO A 79 -2.10 -16.63 -9.61
N VAL A 80 -1.05 -17.14 -8.95
CA VAL A 80 0.35 -17.03 -9.42
C VAL A 80 0.54 -17.51 -10.87
N LYS A 81 -0.28 -18.48 -11.32
CA LYS A 81 -0.28 -18.98 -12.71
C LYS A 81 -0.66 -17.90 -13.75
N LEU A 82 -1.38 -16.86 -13.35
CA LEU A 82 -1.81 -15.73 -14.20
C LEU A 82 -0.91 -14.50 -14.06
N CYS A 83 0.04 -14.48 -13.12
CA CYS A 83 0.82 -13.29 -12.75
C CYS A 83 2.33 -13.42 -12.98
N LYS A 84 2.80 -14.47 -13.68
CA LYS A 84 4.22 -14.57 -14.07
C LYS A 84 4.56 -13.51 -15.13
N GLY A 85 5.11 -12.38 -14.67
CA GLY A 85 5.97 -11.52 -15.50
C GLY A 85 5.35 -10.29 -16.15
N SER A 86 4.21 -9.76 -15.69
CA SER A 86 3.73 -8.47 -16.21
C SER A 86 2.87 -7.70 -15.20
N SER A 87 3.32 -6.49 -14.84
CA SER A 87 2.51 -5.46 -14.15
C SER A 87 1.48 -4.81 -15.08
N ARG A 88 1.39 -5.22 -16.36
CA ARG A 88 0.45 -4.63 -17.32
C ARG A 88 -0.99 -5.02 -17.01
N LYS A 89 -1.64 -4.08 -16.31
CA LYS A 89 -3.05 -3.69 -16.41
C LYS A 89 -4.02 -4.87 -16.55
N HIS A 90 -4.44 -5.35 -15.39
CA HIS A 90 -5.59 -6.22 -15.27
C HIS A 90 -6.92 -5.44 -15.37
N ARG A 91 -7.20 -4.84 -16.55
CA ARG A 91 -8.47 -4.12 -16.81
C ARG A 91 -9.62 -5.04 -17.24
N ASN A 92 -9.41 -6.36 -17.40
CA ASN A 92 -10.32 -7.23 -18.17
C ASN A 92 -10.60 -8.68 -17.63
N LEU A 93 -10.55 -8.99 -16.34
CA LEU A 93 -11.02 -10.30 -15.79
C LEU A 93 -12.30 -10.19 -14.96
N LEU A 94 -12.82 -8.99 -14.68
CA LEU A 94 -14.14 -8.84 -14.05
C LEU A 94 -15.31 -8.92 -15.05
N GLN A 95 -15.05 -8.83 -16.37
CA GLN A 95 -16.12 -8.75 -17.38
C GLN A 95 -16.60 -10.11 -17.92
N ARG A 96 -16.10 -11.24 -17.41
CA ARG A 96 -16.47 -12.60 -17.87
C ARG A 96 -17.21 -13.46 -16.85
N ARG A 97 -17.75 -12.88 -15.77
CA ARG A 97 -18.65 -13.58 -14.83
C ARG A 97 -20.13 -13.17 -14.92
N LEU A 98 -20.53 -12.48 -15.99
CA LEU A 98 -21.94 -12.15 -16.28
C LEU A 98 -22.36 -12.63 -17.68
N GLN A 99 -22.00 -13.86 -18.04
CA GLN A 99 -22.71 -14.66 -19.04
C GLN A 99 -22.94 -16.06 -18.47
#